data_AF-A0A3R9XHQ3-F1
#
_entry.id   AF-A0A3R9XHQ3-F1
#
_cell.length_a   1.000
_cell.length_b   1.000
_cell.length_c   1.000
_cell.angle_alpha   90.00
_cell.angle_beta   90.00
_cell.angle_gamma   90.00
#
_symmetry.space_group_name_H-M   'P 1'
#
loop_
_entity.id
_entity.type
_entity.pdbx_description
1 polymer ?
#
loop_
_entity_poly.entity_id
_entity_poly.type
_entity_poly.pdbx_seq_one_letter_code
_entity_poly.pdbx_strand_id
1 'polypeptide(L)'
;MPKAQQVEAATEYIGADSELTIGERHRETDIIDKVVSLDGAALEAFMSEPVKIIISESSDENDPQLVQVGVNGVTQFIVRGIEQVVKRKYVERLARAKRTDYDQTIDDRLGEAMNKLRRRNALRFPFTVLEDRNPRGQAWLRGVLAEA
;
A
#
# COMPACT_ATOMS: atom_id res chain seq x y z
N MET A 1 13.31 22.21 -15.05
CA MET A 1 12.22 21.22 -14.92
C MET A 1 12.49 20.43 -13.65
N PRO A 2 11.67 20.54 -12.58
CA PRO A 2 11.85 19.69 -11.41
C PRO A 2 11.59 18.24 -11.82
N LYS A 3 12.53 17.34 -11.53
CA LYS A 3 12.41 15.91 -11.78
C LYS A 3 11.30 15.39 -10.86
N ALA A 4 10.21 14.88 -11.42
CA ALA A 4 9.19 14.21 -10.62
C ALA A 4 9.89 13.07 -9.84
N GLN A 5 9.91 13.18 -8.51
CA GLN A 5 10.56 12.19 -7.66
C GLN A 5 9.72 10.90 -7.74
N GLN A 6 10.28 9.85 -8.33
CA GLN A 6 9.61 8.56 -8.49
C GLN A 6 9.34 7.97 -7.10
N VAL A 7 8.09 7.59 -6.82
CA VAL A 7 7.67 7.02 -5.54
C VAL A 7 7.48 5.51 -5.72
N GLU A 8 8.32 4.74 -5.05
CA GLU A 8 8.17 3.29 -4.94
C GLU A 8 7.40 2.95 -3.66
N ALA A 9 6.17 2.43 -3.82
CA ALA A 9 5.30 2.17 -2.69
C ALA A 9 5.85 1.07 -1.77
N ALA A 10 6.61 0.12 -2.32
CA ALA A 10 7.26 -0.94 -1.55
C ALA A 10 8.35 -0.39 -0.60
N THR A 11 9.03 0.69 -0.99
CA THR A 11 10.12 1.31 -0.23
C THR A 11 9.58 2.30 0.81
N GLU A 12 8.45 2.96 0.56
CA GLU A 12 7.81 3.87 1.51
C GLU A 12 6.98 3.14 2.60
N TYR A 13 6.66 1.85 2.40
CA TYR A 13 6.00 1.02 3.41
C TYR A 13 7.02 0.45 4.42
N ILE A 14 7.61 1.30 5.26
CA ILE A 14 8.36 0.86 6.45
C ILE A 14 7.51 1.21 7.68
N GLY A 15 6.42 0.46 7.87
CA GLY A 15 5.84 0.32 9.20
C GLY A 15 6.81 -0.53 10.02
N ALA A 16 7.29 -0.01 11.15
CA ALA A 16 8.24 -0.71 11.99
C ALA A 16 7.75 -2.14 12.31
N ASP A 17 8.64 -3.13 12.11
CA ASP A 17 8.42 -4.50 12.57
C ASP A 17 8.20 -4.48 14.09
N SER A 18 6.96 -4.71 14.54
CA SER A 18 6.67 -4.86 15.97
C SER A 18 6.68 -6.34 16.34
N GLU A 19 7.62 -6.74 17.21
CA GLU A 19 7.52 -8.02 17.91
C GLU A 19 6.34 -7.95 18.88
N LEU A 20 5.33 -8.80 18.70
CA LEU A 20 4.21 -8.90 19.62
C LEU A 20 4.44 -10.08 20.57
N THR A 21 4.71 -9.79 21.84
CA THR A 21 4.68 -10.80 22.90
C THR A 21 3.23 -11.01 23.33
N ILE A 22 2.75 -12.26 23.31
CA ILE A 22 1.39 -12.60 23.73
C ILE A 22 1.19 -12.21 25.20
N GLY A 23 0.45 -11.13 25.45
CA GLY A 23 0.17 -10.60 26.79
C GLY A 23 0.19 -9.08 26.90
N GLU A 24 0.87 -8.37 26.01
CA GLU A 24 0.97 -6.90 26.02
C GLU A 24 0.45 -6.29 24.72
N ARG A 25 -0.47 -5.32 24.84
CA ARG A 25 -0.96 -4.53 23.70
C ARG A 25 -0.10 -3.28 23.53
N HIS A 26 0.89 -3.32 22.65
CA HIS A 26 1.51 -2.09 22.16
C HIS A 26 0.65 -1.48 21.05
N ARG A 27 0.19 -0.24 21.26
CA ARG A 27 -0.41 0.61 20.21
C ARG A 27 0.59 1.71 19.89
N GLU A 28 1.46 1.46 18.94
CA GLU A 28 2.23 2.52 18.32
C GLU A 28 1.42 3.06 17.15
N THR A 29 0.98 4.31 17.27
CA THR A 29 0.27 5.03 16.21
C THR A 29 1.20 6.08 15.65
N ASP A 30 1.63 5.88 14.40
CA ASP A 30 2.24 6.94 13.61
C ASP A 30 1.19 8.03 13.37
N ILE A 31 1.34 9.17 14.08
CA ILE A 31 0.49 10.34 13.89
C ILE A 31 0.94 11.01 12.59
N ILE A 32 0.19 10.75 11.52
CA ILE A 32 0.41 11.40 10.23
C ILE A 32 -0.60 12.53 10.12
N ASP A 33 -0.09 13.75 10.06
CA ASP A 33 -0.90 14.94 9.87
C ASP A 33 -1.66 14.83 8.55
N LYS A 34 -2.98 14.63 8.64
CA LYS A 34 -3.87 14.34 7.52
C LYS A 34 -4.18 15.63 6.77
N VAL A 35 -3.33 15.99 5.81
CA VAL A 35 -3.34 17.34 5.19
C VAL A 35 -4.30 17.52 3.99
N VAL A 36 -5.09 16.52 3.58
CA VAL A 36 -6.00 16.70 2.43
C VAL A 36 -7.46 16.42 2.81
N SER A 37 -8.09 17.39 3.49
CA SER A 37 -9.56 17.49 3.51
C SER A 37 -10.01 18.34 2.32
N LEU A 38 -10.57 17.67 1.31
CA LEU A 38 -11.18 18.32 0.16
C LEU A 38 -12.70 18.24 0.31
N ASP A 39 -13.40 19.27 -0.16
CA ASP A 39 -14.85 19.22 -0.34
C ASP A 39 -15.22 18.10 -1.34
N GLY A 40 -16.42 17.52 -1.21
CA GLY A 40 -16.79 16.28 -1.92
C GLY A 40 -16.61 16.34 -3.43
N ALA A 41 -17.01 17.44 -4.07
CA ALA A 41 -16.82 17.63 -5.51
C ALA A 41 -15.34 17.75 -5.90
N ALA A 42 -14.54 18.44 -5.08
CA ALA A 42 -13.10 18.59 -5.31
C ALA A 42 -12.35 17.27 -5.09
N LEU A 43 -12.79 16.46 -4.13
CA LEU A 43 -12.26 15.12 -3.89
C LEU A 43 -12.54 14.19 -5.06
N GLU A 44 -13.77 14.18 -5.58
CA GLU A 44 -14.12 13.36 -6.75
C GLU A 44 -13.34 13.76 -8.01
N ALA A 45 -13.13 15.06 -8.21
CA ALA A 45 -12.27 15.56 -9.28
C ALA A 45 -10.82 15.07 -9.11
N PHE A 46 -10.26 15.21 -7.90
CA PHE A 46 -8.90 14.76 -7.56
C PHE A 46 -8.72 13.24 -7.75
N MET A 47 -9.70 12.45 -7.32
CA MET A 47 -9.70 10.99 -7.44
C MET A 47 -9.90 10.50 -8.89
N SER A 48 -10.45 11.36 -9.76
CA SER A 48 -10.65 11.08 -11.18
C SER A 48 -9.43 11.38 -12.05
N GLU A 49 -8.41 12.06 -11.51
CA GLU A 49 -7.19 12.42 -12.23
C GLU A 49 -6.41 11.18 -12.71
N PRO A 50 -5.81 11.24 -13.92
CA PRO A 50 -4.98 10.15 -14.44
C PRO A 50 -3.61 10.12 -13.74
N VAL A 51 -3.19 8.92 -13.36
CA VAL A 51 -1.88 8.61 -12.75
C VAL A 51 -1.26 7.47 -13.54
N LYS A 52 0.00 7.61 -13.94
CA LYS A 52 0.74 6.56 -14.64
C LYS A 52 1.43 5.66 -13.62
N ILE A 53 1.09 4.38 -13.63
CA ILE A 53 1.63 3.39 -12.70
C ILE A 53 2.16 2.17 -13.44
N ILE A 54 3.00 1.41 -12.75
CA ILE A 54 3.37 0.05 -13.09
C ILE A 54 3.18 -0.82 -11.84
N ILE A 55 2.46 -1.94 -11.98
CA ILE A 55 2.36 -2.94 -10.91
C ILE A 55 3.53 -3.90 -11.07
N SER A 56 4.26 -4.16 -9.99
CA SER A 56 5.37 -5.10 -9.97
C SER A 56 4.89 -6.51 -10.35
N GLU A 57 5.75 -7.22 -11.06
CA GLU A 57 5.55 -8.64 -11.32
C GLU A 57 5.51 -9.43 -10.01
N SER A 58 4.71 -10.50 -9.96
CA SER A 58 4.69 -11.39 -8.81
C SER A 58 5.68 -12.54 -9.02
N SER A 59 6.27 -13.03 -7.95
CA SER A 59 7.10 -14.25 -7.96
C SER A 59 6.29 -15.52 -7.72
N ASP A 60 5.00 -15.41 -7.39
CA ASP A 60 4.09 -16.54 -7.16
C ASP A 60 3.36 -16.89 -8.46
N GLU A 61 3.44 -18.15 -8.88
CA GLU A 61 2.75 -18.67 -10.08
C GLU A 61 1.23 -18.64 -9.93
N ASN A 62 0.71 -18.65 -8.70
CA ASN A 62 -0.72 -18.60 -8.44
C ASN A 62 -1.29 -17.18 -8.55
N ASP A 63 -0.44 -16.14 -8.56
CA ASP A 63 -0.91 -14.77 -8.63
C ASP A 63 -1.33 -14.42 -10.08
N PRO A 64 -2.55 -13.90 -10.28
CA PRO A 64 -3.00 -13.55 -11.61
C PRO A 64 -2.22 -12.37 -12.18
N GLN A 65 -1.93 -12.45 -13.48
CA GLN A 65 -1.30 -11.37 -14.25
C GLN A 65 -2.19 -10.12 -14.36
N LEU A 66 -3.51 -10.33 -14.32
CA LEU A 66 -4.51 -9.27 -14.40
C LEU A 66 -5.02 -8.94 -13.00
N VAL A 67 -4.75 -7.72 -12.53
CA VAL A 67 -5.24 -7.22 -11.24
C VAL A 67 -6.57 -6.53 -11.43
N GLN A 68 -7.61 -7.03 -10.76
CA GLN A 68 -8.95 -6.47 -10.78
C GLN A 68 -9.12 -5.45 -9.64
N VAL A 69 -9.47 -4.20 -9.97
CA VAL A 69 -9.70 -3.14 -8.98
C VAL A 69 -11.09 -2.53 -9.18
N GLY A 70 -11.96 -2.65 -8.17
CA GLY A 70 -13.32 -2.12 -8.20
C GLY A 70 -13.49 -0.85 -7.37
N VAL A 71 -14.12 0.18 -7.94
CA VAL A 71 -14.54 1.39 -7.23
C VAL A 71 -15.94 1.79 -7.68
N ASN A 72 -16.89 1.89 -6.75
CA ASN A 72 -18.28 2.33 -6.99
C ASN A 72 -18.97 1.55 -8.12
N GLY A 73 -18.81 0.23 -8.15
CA GLY A 73 -19.41 -0.65 -9.17
C GLY A 73 -18.67 -0.68 -10.52
N VAL A 74 -17.67 0.18 -10.73
CA VAL A 74 -16.82 0.16 -11.94
C VAL A 74 -15.53 -0.58 -11.65
N THR A 75 -15.25 -1.59 -12.46
CA THR A 75 -14.03 -2.39 -12.36
C THR A 75 -13.03 -1.97 -13.43
N GLN A 76 -11.78 -1.77 -13.02
CA GLN A 76 -10.64 -1.59 -13.91
C GLN A 76 -9.73 -2.81 -13.77
N PHE A 77 -9.32 -3.35 -14.90
CA PHE A 77 -8.28 -4.38 -14.96
C PHE A 77 -6.93 -3.73 -15.28
N ILE A 78 -5.90 -4.11 -14.54
CA ILE A 78 -4.55 -3.57 -14.67
C ILE A 78 -3.58 -4.73 -14.82
N VAL A 79 -2.82 -4.75 -15.92
CA VAL A 79 -1.83 -5.81 -16.18
C VAL A 79 -0.55 -5.56 -15.39
N ARG A 80 0.02 -6.59 -14.75
CA ARG A 80 1.34 -6.50 -14.09
C ARG A 80 2.47 -6.30 -15.11
N GLY A 81 3.55 -5.64 -14.71
CA GLY A 81 4.74 -5.40 -15.54
C GLY A 81 4.56 -4.38 -16.67
N ILE A 82 3.35 -3.85 -16.89
CA ILE A 82 3.05 -2.92 -17.99
C ILE A 82 2.66 -1.56 -17.42
N GLU A 83 3.31 -0.51 -17.93
CA GLU A 83 2.96 0.87 -17.62
C GLU A 83 1.55 1.20 -18.14
N GLN A 84 0.66 1.61 -17.24
CA GLN A 84 -0.72 1.94 -17.58
C GLN A 84 -1.14 3.24 -16.90
N VAL A 85 -1.95 4.03 -17.60
CA VAL A 85 -2.56 5.24 -17.04
C VAL A 85 -3.92 4.87 -16.47
N VAL A 86 -4.07 5.04 -15.16
CA VAL A 86 -5.31 4.72 -14.42
C VAL A 86 -5.77 5.92 -13.63
N LYS A 87 -7.06 5.95 -13.26
CA LYS A 87 -7.56 7.01 -12.36
C LYS A 87 -7.03 6.81 -10.94
N ARG A 88 -6.72 7.91 -10.25
CA ARG A 88 -6.19 7.92 -8.87
C ARG A 88 -7.02 7.08 -7.89
N LYS A 89 -8.34 7.03 -8.03
CA LYS A 89 -9.23 6.16 -7.23
C LYS A 89 -8.85 4.67 -7.25
N TYR A 90 -8.28 4.18 -8.35
CA TYR A 90 -7.82 2.79 -8.43
C TYR A 90 -6.46 2.63 -7.73
N VAL A 91 -5.59 3.64 -7.80
CA VAL A 91 -4.32 3.69 -7.06
C VAL A 91 -4.56 3.69 -5.56
N GLU A 92 -5.57 4.42 -5.08
CA GLU A 92 -5.97 4.40 -3.67
C GLU A 92 -6.30 2.97 -3.19
N ARG A 93 -7.09 2.23 -3.97
CA ARG A 93 -7.45 0.84 -3.64
C ARG A 93 -6.23 -0.08 -3.62
N LEU A 94 -5.27 0.12 -4.54
CA LEU A 94 -4.01 -0.62 -4.53
C LEU A 94 -3.16 -0.27 -3.29
N ALA A 95 -3.09 1.00 -2.91
CA ALA A 95 -2.34 1.47 -1.73
C ALA A 95 -2.91 0.93 -0.42
N ARG A 96 -4.24 0.79 -0.34
CA ARG A 96 -4.94 0.20 0.82
C ARG A 96 -4.93 -1.33 0.83
N ALA A 97 -4.63 -1.98 -0.30
CA ALA A 97 -4.61 -3.44 -0.41
C ALA A 97 -3.34 -4.00 0.24
N LYS A 98 -3.38 -4.21 1.56
CA LYS A 98 -2.29 -4.80 2.35
C LYS A 98 -2.62 -6.24 2.74
N ARG A 99 -1.61 -7.11 2.67
CA ARG A 99 -1.64 -8.45 3.24
C ARG A 99 -0.91 -8.41 4.58
N THR A 100 -1.54 -8.98 5.61
CA THR A 100 -0.90 -9.24 6.90
C THR A 100 -0.58 -10.73 6.96
N ASP A 101 0.70 -11.06 7.03
CA ASP A 101 1.20 -12.40 7.28
C ASP A 101 1.75 -12.48 8.72
N TYR A 102 1.72 -13.66 9.31
CA TYR A 102 2.27 -13.92 10.62
C TYR A 102 3.35 -14.99 10.52
N ASP A 103 4.52 -14.70 11.08
CA ASP A 103 5.62 -15.63 11.20
C ASP A 103 5.74 -16.06 12.66
N GLN A 104 5.94 -17.35 12.90
CA GLN A 104 6.07 -17.91 14.24
C GLN A 104 7.41 -18.62 14.35
N THR A 105 8.29 -18.07 15.17
CA THR A 105 9.54 -18.75 15.53
C THR A 105 9.30 -19.59 16.78
N ILE A 106 9.53 -20.89 16.66
CA ILE A 106 9.47 -21.85 17.76
C ILE A 106 10.91 -22.14 18.21
N ASP A 107 11.22 -21.89 19.48
CA ASP A 107 12.50 -22.27 20.09
C ASP A 107 12.32 -23.50 20.98
N ASP A 108 12.64 -24.67 20.42
CA ASP A 108 12.48 -25.97 21.08
C ASP A 108 13.35 -26.13 22.35
N ARG A 109 14.36 -25.28 22.58
CA ARG A 109 15.23 -25.37 23.77
C ARG A 109 14.62 -24.75 25.03
N LEU A 110 13.64 -23.86 24.88
CA LEU A 110 12.96 -23.16 25.97
C LEU A 110 11.52 -23.68 26.25
N GLY A 111 11.07 -24.70 25.52
CA GLY A 111 9.72 -25.26 25.65
C GLY A 111 8.62 -24.34 25.09
N GLU A 112 7.36 -24.55 25.48
CA GLU A 112 6.19 -23.80 24.97
C GLU A 112 6.15 -22.30 25.32
N ALA A 113 7.11 -21.80 26.13
CA ALA A 113 7.01 -20.51 26.80
C ALA A 113 7.41 -19.27 25.95
N MET A 114 7.95 -19.42 24.74
CA MET A 114 8.40 -18.27 23.94
C MET A 114 8.11 -18.39 22.43
N ASN A 115 6.85 -18.69 22.07
CA ASN A 115 6.39 -18.47 20.69
C ASN A 115 6.37 -16.97 20.37
N LYS A 116 7.35 -16.48 19.61
CA LYS A 116 7.35 -15.11 19.11
C LYS A 116 6.57 -15.05 17.81
N LEU A 117 5.47 -14.30 17.81
CA LEU A 117 4.69 -14.04 16.61
C LEU A 117 5.11 -12.71 16.01
N ARG A 118 5.72 -12.73 14.81
CA ARG A 118 6.05 -11.54 14.06
C ARG A 118 4.98 -11.26 13.02
N ARG A 119 4.30 -10.13 13.17
CA ARG A 119 3.37 -9.64 12.14
C ARG A 119 4.17 -8.96 11.03
N ARG A 120 4.00 -9.40 9.80
CA ARG A 120 4.54 -8.75 8.60
C ARG A 120 3.40 -8.20 7.77
N ASN A 121 3.41 -6.91 7.51
CA ASN A 121 2.48 -6.31 6.58
C ASN A 121 3.22 -6.02 5.26
N ALA A 122 2.59 -6.28 4.13
CA ALA A 122 3.12 -5.96 2.82
C ALA A 122 1.98 -5.56 1.88
N LEU A 123 2.28 -4.79 0.84
CA LEU A 123 1.29 -4.53 -0.22
C LEU A 123 0.97 -5.83 -0.95
N ARG A 124 -0.33 -6.12 -1.14
CA ARG A 124 -0.80 -7.28 -1.93
C ARG A 124 -0.40 -7.14 -3.40
N PHE A 125 -0.41 -5.90 -3.89
CA PHE A 125 -0.05 -5.55 -5.26
C PHE A 125 1.00 -4.44 -5.20
N PRO A 126 2.30 -4.76 -5.03
CA PRO A 126 3.35 -3.74 -5.06
C PRO A 126 3.31 -2.98 -6.38
N PHE A 127 3.41 -1.64 -6.33
CA PHE A 127 3.33 -0.78 -7.51
C PHE A 127 4.26 0.42 -7.37
N THR A 128 4.60 1.01 -8.51
CA THR A 128 5.40 2.23 -8.61
C THR A 128 4.63 3.29 -9.38
N VAL A 129 4.61 4.52 -8.85
CA VAL A 129 4.03 5.68 -9.55
C VAL A 129 5.11 6.31 -10.41
N LEU A 130 4.90 6.30 -11.73
CA LEU A 130 5.83 6.83 -12.72
C LEU A 130 5.59 8.31 -13.00
N GLU A 131 4.32 8.71 -13.11
CA GLU A 131 3.92 10.10 -13.36
C GLU A 131 2.63 10.43 -12.61
N ASP A 132 2.70 11.48 -11.81
CA ASP A 132 1.54 12.14 -11.21
C ASP A 132 1.71 13.65 -11.41
N ARG A 133 0.79 14.27 -12.17
CA ARG A 133 0.87 15.69 -12.51
C ARG A 133 0.41 16.59 -11.37
N ASN A 134 -0.29 16.04 -10.39
CA ASN A 134 -0.81 16.82 -9.28
C ASN A 134 0.26 16.93 -8.17
N PRO A 135 0.67 18.15 -7.77
CA PRO A 135 1.66 18.33 -6.71
C PRO A 135 1.21 17.79 -5.34
N ARG A 136 -0.10 17.65 -5.12
CA ARG A 136 -0.66 17.07 -3.89
C ARG A 136 -0.66 15.54 -3.88
N GLY A 137 -0.48 14.91 -5.05
CA GLY A 137 -0.64 13.48 -5.23
C GLY A 137 0.35 12.64 -4.42
N GLN A 138 1.62 13.05 -4.36
CA GLN A 138 2.64 12.32 -3.61
C GLN A 138 2.42 12.37 -2.10
N ALA A 139 2.14 13.55 -1.54
CA ALA A 139 1.85 13.70 -0.12
C ALA A 139 0.59 12.92 0.30
N TRP A 140 -0.44 12.95 -0.54
CA TRP A 140 -1.65 12.15 -0.35
C TRP A 140 -1.35 10.65 -0.37
N LEU A 141 -0.58 10.16 -1.36
CA LEU A 141 -0.27 8.73 -1.49
C LEU A 141 0.50 8.21 -0.28
N ARG A 142 1.49 8.97 0.20
CA ARG A 142 2.22 8.65 1.44
C ARG A 142 1.28 8.52 2.65
N GLY A 143 0.34 9.45 2.79
CA GLY A 143 -0.68 9.38 3.83
C GLY A 143 -1.50 8.09 3.74
N VAL A 144 -1.97 7.73 2.54
CA VAL A 144 -2.74 6.49 2.34
C VAL A 144 -1.90 5.24 2.59
N LEU A 145 -0.64 5.20 2.14
CA LEU A 145 0.25 4.06 2.34
C LEU A 145 0.58 3.82 3.81
N ALA A 146 0.58 4.86 4.62
CA ALA A 146 0.89 4.75 6.04
C ALA A 146 -0.33 4.48 6.93
N GLU A 147 -1.56 4.65 6.43
CA GLU A 147 -2.79 4.20 7.12
C GLU A 147 -2.80 2.66 7.25
N ALA A 148 -2.67 2.12 8.47
CA ALA A 148 -2.56 0.69 8.77
C ALA A 148 -3.85 -0.12 8.58
#